data_AF-A0A117LTE8-F1
#
_entry.id   AF-A0A117LTE8-F1
#
_cell.length_a   1.000
_cell.length_b   1.000
_cell.length_c   1.000
_cell.angle_alpha   90.00
_cell.angle_beta   90.00
_cell.angle_gamma   90.00
#
_symmetry.space_group_name_H-M   'P 1'
#
loop_
_entity.id
_entity.type
_entity.pdbx_description
1 polymer ?
#
loop_
_entity_poly.entity_id
_entity_poly.type
_entity_poly.pdbx_seq_one_letter_code
_entity_poly.pdbx_strand_id
1 'polypeptide(L)'
;MEMRAELKRLHREIESTVVYVTHDQLEAMTLATKVCLLEEGVLQQYAPPLVIYDQPSNVFVGDFIGNPSMNFLDATVKSAEEDRVSLETAELTMEMVFRSKEAEVKNGDEVIIGLRPEDITLNPYSGANSCVIYSTLPSGMETV
;
A
#
# COMPACT_ATOMS: atom_id res chain seq x y z
N MET A 1 17.24 18.57 9.09
CA MET A 1 15.85 19.00 8.84
C MET A 1 15.76 20.39 8.21
N GLU A 2 16.75 21.28 8.34
CA GLU A 2 16.71 22.64 7.75
C GLU A 2 16.57 22.70 6.22
N MET A 3 17.33 21.92 5.43
CA MET A 3 17.25 21.99 3.96
C MET A 3 15.87 21.65 3.37
N ARG A 4 15.11 20.78 4.04
CA ARG A 4 13.82 20.28 3.54
C ARG A 4 12.71 21.32 3.67
N ALA A 5 12.74 22.10 4.76
CA ALA A 5 11.85 23.24 4.95
C ALA A 5 12.18 24.37 3.96
N GLU A 6 13.47 24.60 3.72
CA GLU A 6 13.94 25.63 2.79
C GLU A 6 13.55 25.34 1.33
N LEU A 7 13.67 24.08 0.90
CA LEU A 7 13.20 23.63 -0.42
C LEU A 7 11.68 23.78 -0.58
N LYS A 8 10.90 23.48 0.46
CA LYS A 8 9.44 23.64 0.43
C LYS A 8 9.02 25.12 0.40
N ARG A 9 9.80 26.00 1.07
CA ARG A 9 9.64 27.46 1.01
C ARG A 9 9.98 28.00 -0.37
N LEU A 10 11.13 27.63 -0.93
CA LEU A 10 11.55 27.99 -2.29
C LEU A 10 10.54 27.52 -3.34
N HIS A 11 10.03 26.28 -3.23
CA HIS A 11 9.01 25.78 -4.16
C HIS A 11 7.71 26.60 -4.11
N ARG A 12 7.30 27.05 -2.92
CA ARG A 12 6.14 27.96 -2.77
C ARG A 12 6.40 29.37 -3.30
N GLU A 13 7.63 29.87 -3.18
CA GLU A 13 7.98 31.24 -3.58
C GLU A 13 8.26 31.39 -5.08
N ILE A 14 8.72 30.34 -5.76
CA ILE A 14 9.21 30.44 -7.13
C ILE A 14 8.07 30.34 -8.17
N GLU A 15 6.87 29.85 -7.80
CA GLU A 15 5.70 29.66 -8.71
C GLU A 15 6.04 29.03 -10.08
N SER A 16 7.13 28.27 -10.15
CA SER A 16 7.64 27.67 -11.37
C SER A 16 7.53 26.16 -11.29
N THR A 17 7.42 25.52 -12.45
CA THR A 17 7.32 24.05 -12.52
C THR A 17 8.68 23.43 -12.21
N VAL A 18 8.74 22.67 -11.11
CA VAL A 18 9.96 21.96 -10.67
C VAL A 18 9.75 20.46 -10.83
N VAL A 19 10.73 19.79 -11.42
CA VAL A 19 10.84 18.33 -11.43
C VAL A 19 11.96 17.94 -10.48
N TYR A 20 11.64 17.13 -9.48
CA TYR A 20 12.58 16.63 -8.49
C TYR A 20 12.67 15.11 -8.60
N VAL A 21 13.89 14.58 -8.68
CA VAL A 21 14.17 13.14 -8.81
C VAL A 21 14.85 12.66 -7.54
N THR A 22 14.28 11.64 -6.93
CA THR A 22 14.80 11.04 -5.69
C THR A 22 14.58 9.53 -5.71
N HIS A 23 15.37 8.82 -4.90
CA HIS A 23 15.18 7.41 -4.61
C HIS A 23 14.52 7.17 -3.24
N ASP A 24 14.29 8.24 -2.45
CA ASP A 24 13.65 8.15 -1.13
C ASP A 24 12.14 8.44 -1.26
N GLN A 25 11.35 7.43 -0.93
CA GLN A 25 9.89 7.54 -0.88
C GLN A 25 9.40 8.64 0.08
N LEU A 26 10.05 8.87 1.22
CA LEU A 26 9.63 9.89 2.17
C LEU A 26 9.76 11.29 1.55
N GLU A 27 10.77 11.51 0.71
CA GLU A 27 10.92 12.75 -0.04
C GLU A 27 9.81 12.93 -1.06
N ALA A 28 9.51 11.88 -1.84
CA ALA A 28 8.40 11.90 -2.79
C ALA A 28 7.06 12.18 -2.10
N MET A 29 6.82 11.57 -0.93
CA MET A 29 5.55 11.68 -0.21
C MET A 29 5.32 13.04 0.46
N THR A 30 6.39 13.74 0.86
CA THR A 30 6.27 14.96 1.70
C THR A 30 6.45 16.27 0.93
N LEU A 31 7.13 16.23 -0.21
CA LEU A 31 7.49 17.41 -1.01
C LEU A 31 6.69 17.52 -2.30
N ALA A 32 6.32 16.40 -2.93
CA ALA A 32 5.72 16.43 -4.25
C ALA A 32 4.21 16.73 -4.23
N THR A 33 3.72 17.50 -5.21
CA THR A 33 2.27 17.63 -5.46
C THR A 33 1.74 16.40 -6.20
N LYS A 34 2.54 15.84 -7.11
CA LYS A 34 2.31 14.58 -7.81
C LYS A 34 3.61 13.82 -7.89
N VAL A 35 3.56 12.52 -7.71
CA VAL A 35 4.72 11.64 -7.82
C VAL A 35 4.58 10.85 -9.12
N CYS A 36 5.70 10.73 -9.83
CA CYS A 36 5.85 9.93 -11.04
C CYS A 36 6.71 8.73 -10.67
N LEU A 37 6.09 7.57 -10.50
CA LEU A 37 6.78 6.34 -10.14
C LEU A 37 7.22 5.61 -11.41
N LEU A 38 8.52 5.39 -11.55
CA LEU A 38 9.11 4.71 -12.69
C LEU A 38 9.78 3.41 -12.24
N GLU A 39 9.65 2.36 -13.04
CA GLU A 39 10.36 1.09 -12.89
C GLU A 39 10.95 0.72 -14.25
N GLU A 40 12.26 0.49 -14.31
CA GLU A 40 12.99 0.16 -15.56
C GLU A 40 12.71 1.12 -16.75
N GLY A 41 12.40 2.38 -16.44
CA GLY A 41 12.07 3.40 -17.45
C GLY A 41 10.61 3.40 -17.91
N VAL A 42 9.76 2.54 -17.33
CA VAL A 42 8.31 2.49 -17.57
C VAL A 42 7.57 3.23 -16.45
N LEU A 43 6.59 4.04 -16.82
CA LEU A 43 5.71 4.72 -15.87
C LEU A 43 4.74 3.73 -15.25
N GLN A 44 4.87 3.52 -13.94
CA GLN A 44 4.00 2.65 -13.17
C GLN A 44 2.76 3.41 -12.67
N GLN A 45 2.95 4.61 -12.12
CA GLN A 45 1.83 5.44 -11.65
C GLN A 45 2.20 6.93 -11.61
N TYR A 46 1.24 7.79 -11.95
CA TYR A 46 1.38 9.24 -11.82
C TYR A 46 0.16 9.84 -11.10
N ALA A 47 0.29 10.07 -9.80
CA ALA A 47 -0.80 10.55 -8.96
C ALA A 47 -0.28 11.33 -7.74
N PRO A 48 -1.14 12.05 -7.00
CA PRO A 48 -0.76 12.64 -5.71
C PRO A 48 -0.24 11.58 -4.74
N PRO A 49 0.70 11.92 -3.83
CA PRO A 49 1.27 11.00 -2.85
C PRO A 49 0.26 10.10 -2.14
N LEU A 50 -0.81 10.70 -1.59
CA LEU A 50 -1.83 9.98 -0.84
C LEU A 50 -2.60 8.98 -1.71
N VAL A 51 -2.86 9.32 -2.97
CA VAL A 51 -3.54 8.42 -3.92
C VAL A 51 -2.67 7.21 -4.26
N ILE A 52 -1.36 7.41 -4.41
CA ILE A 52 -0.42 6.31 -4.66
C ILE A 52 -0.36 5.37 -3.45
N TYR A 53 -0.43 5.93 -2.24
CA TYR A 53 -0.45 5.16 -1.00
C TYR A 53 -1.72 4.33 -0.83
N ASP A 54 -2.88 4.98 -0.98
CA ASP A 54 -4.21 4.42 -0.71
C ASP A 54 -4.70 3.52 -1.86
N GLN A 55 -4.30 3.84 -3.10
CA GLN A 55 -4.77 3.20 -4.33
C GLN A 55 -3.60 2.91 -5.28
N PRO A 56 -2.71 1.96 -4.91
CA PRO A 56 -1.63 1.54 -5.79
C PRO A 56 -2.20 0.89 -7.05
N SER A 57 -1.70 1.28 -8.22
CA SER A 57 -2.16 0.74 -9.51
C SER A 57 -1.64 -0.67 -9.82
N ASN A 58 -0.59 -1.12 -9.13
CA ASN A 58 -0.02 -2.44 -9.27
C ASN A 58 0.76 -2.86 -8.01
N VAL A 59 1.19 -4.13 -7.99
CA VAL A 59 1.94 -4.73 -6.87
C VAL A 59 3.24 -3.97 -6.60
N PHE A 60 3.98 -3.58 -7.64
CA PHE A 60 5.22 -2.83 -7.50
C PHE A 60 5.01 -1.50 -6.75
N VAL A 61 3.97 -0.74 -7.09
CA VAL A 61 3.65 0.51 -6.40
C VAL A 61 3.30 0.26 -4.93
N GLY A 62 2.52 -0.78 -4.64
CA GLY A 62 2.16 -1.16 -3.28
C GLY A 62 3.36 -1.60 -2.43
N ASP A 63 4.32 -2.29 -3.05
CA ASP A 63 5.57 -2.73 -2.41
C ASP A 63 6.54 -1.57 -2.19
N PHE A 64 6.66 -0.69 -3.19
CA PHE A 64 7.63 0.41 -3.18
C PHE A 64 7.24 1.57 -2.25
N ILE A 65 5.94 1.83 -2.08
CA ILE A 65 5.43 2.95 -1.29
C ILE A 65 4.89 2.43 0.04
N GLY A 66 5.53 2.82 1.14
CA GLY A 66 5.20 2.42 2.50
C GLY A 66 6.46 2.02 3.29
N ASN A 67 6.47 2.29 4.59
CA ASN A 67 7.48 1.70 5.48
C ASN A 67 6.82 1.37 6.82
N PRO A 68 6.50 0.09 7.09
CA PRO A 68 6.86 -1.09 6.30
C PRO A 68 6.09 -1.23 4.98
N SER A 69 6.58 -2.06 4.05
CA SER A 69 5.92 -2.28 2.75
C SER A 69 4.60 -3.03 2.90
N MET A 70 3.76 -3.02 1.86
CA MET A 70 2.51 -3.77 1.84
C MET A 70 2.79 -5.28 1.89
N ASN A 71 2.03 -6.01 2.71
CA ASN A 71 2.06 -7.47 2.71
C ASN A 71 1.23 -7.99 1.53
N PHE A 72 1.75 -8.96 0.79
CA PHE A 72 1.04 -9.60 -0.31
C PHE A 72 0.76 -11.06 0.02
N LEU A 73 -0.48 -11.50 -0.21
CA LEU A 73 -0.90 -12.90 -0.07
C LEU A 73 -1.62 -13.36 -1.34
N ASP A 74 -1.21 -14.51 -1.86
CA ASP A 74 -1.92 -15.17 -2.94
C ASP A 74 -3.22 -15.78 -2.40
N ALA A 75 -4.32 -15.54 -3.12
CA ALA A 75 -5.64 -16.02 -2.76
C ALA A 75 -6.42 -16.49 -3.99
N THR A 76 -7.34 -17.42 -3.77
CA THR A 76 -8.32 -17.86 -4.76
C THR A 76 -9.70 -17.40 -4.35
N VAL A 77 -10.47 -16.91 -5.32
CA VAL A 77 -11.83 -16.44 -5.10
C VAL A 77 -12.78 -17.63 -5.00
N LYS A 78 -13.40 -17.84 -3.83
CA LYS A 78 -14.38 -18.92 -3.60
C LYS A 78 -15.79 -18.52 -4.01
N SER A 79 -16.20 -17.32 -3.61
CA SER A 79 -17.49 -16.75 -3.95
C SER A 79 -17.38 -15.25 -4.11
N ALA A 80 -17.92 -14.71 -5.19
CA ALA A 80 -18.06 -13.29 -5.46
C ALA A 80 -19.56 -12.94 -5.55
N GLU A 81 -20.01 -12.12 -4.60
CA GLU A 81 -21.31 -11.45 -4.58
C GLU A 81 -21.12 -9.96 -4.91
N GLU A 82 -22.19 -9.17 -5.04
CA GLU A 82 -22.11 -7.76 -5.49
C GLU A 82 -21.22 -6.86 -4.62
N ASP A 83 -21.08 -7.15 -3.32
CA ASP A 83 -20.33 -6.36 -2.35
C ASP A 83 -19.37 -7.20 -1.47
N ARG A 84 -19.42 -8.52 -1.59
CA ARG A 84 -18.66 -9.47 -0.76
C ARG A 84 -17.92 -10.46 -1.61
N VAL A 85 -16.66 -10.69 -1.27
CA VAL A 85 -15.87 -11.76 -1.87
C VAL A 85 -15.28 -12.62 -0.75
N SER A 86 -15.48 -13.92 -0.84
CA SER A 86 -14.80 -14.90 -0.02
C SER A 86 -13.51 -15.32 -0.71
N LEU A 87 -12.39 -15.10 -0.02
CA LEU A 87 -11.06 -15.40 -0.49
C LEU A 87 -10.48 -16.53 0.37
N GLU A 88 -9.90 -17.53 -0.29
CA GLU A 88 -9.16 -18.61 0.37
C GLU A 88 -7.68 -18.47 0.01
N THR A 89 -6.83 -18.35 1.02
CA THR A 89 -5.38 -18.47 0.88
C THR A 89 -4.96 -19.89 1.31
N ALA A 90 -3.67 -20.21 1.17
CA ALA A 90 -3.14 -21.51 1.61
C ALA A 90 -3.36 -21.80 3.11
N GLU A 91 -3.50 -20.76 3.94
CA GLU A 91 -3.51 -20.87 5.40
C GLU A 91 -4.77 -20.28 6.04
N LEU A 92 -5.48 -19.39 5.35
CA LEU A 92 -6.55 -18.57 5.91
C LEU A 92 -7.74 -18.49 4.95
N THR A 93 -8.95 -18.60 5.49
CA THR A 93 -10.17 -18.21 4.76
C THR A 93 -10.61 -16.86 5.28
N MET A 94 -10.75 -15.88 4.39
CA MET A 94 -11.11 -14.51 4.72
C MET A 94 -12.35 -14.09 3.94
N GLU A 95 -13.31 -13.49 4.62
CA GLU A 95 -14.40 -12.76 3.97
C GLU A 95 -14.06 -11.28 3.92
N MET A 96 -14.03 -10.71 2.73
CA MET A 96 -13.74 -9.30 2.52
C MET A 96 -14.95 -8.61 1.89
N VAL A 97 -15.22 -7.40 2.35
CA VAL A 97 -16.23 -6.50 1.76
C VAL A 97 -15.45 -5.48 0.92
N PHE A 98 -15.66 -5.49 -0.40
CA PHE A 98 -14.99 -4.55 -1.28
C PHE A 98 -15.77 -3.24 -1.33
N ARG A 99 -15.07 -2.10 -1.20
CA ARG A 99 -15.68 -0.77 -1.35
C ARG A 99 -15.87 -0.36 -2.81
N SER A 100 -15.07 -0.91 -3.73
CA SER A 100 -15.12 -0.59 -5.16
C SER A 100 -15.92 -1.64 -5.93
N LYS A 101 -16.81 -1.18 -6.81
CA LYS A 101 -17.57 -1.99 -7.78
C LYS A 101 -16.86 -2.12 -9.14
N GLU A 102 -15.65 -1.57 -9.26
CA GLU A 102 -14.96 -1.45 -10.55
C GLU A 102 -14.25 -2.75 -10.98
N ALA A 103 -13.95 -3.65 -10.03
CA ALA A 103 -13.31 -4.92 -10.31
C ALA A 103 -14.35 -6.04 -10.44
N GLU A 104 -14.52 -6.58 -11.65
CA GLU A 104 -15.27 -7.82 -11.88
C GLU A 104 -14.40 -9.02 -11.51
N VAL A 105 -14.52 -9.49 -10.27
CA VAL A 105 -13.84 -10.70 -9.80
C VAL A 105 -14.76 -11.91 -9.96
N LYS A 106 -14.28 -13.00 -10.55
CA LYS A 106 -15.07 -14.22 -10.76
C LYS A 106 -14.66 -15.33 -9.81
N ASN A 107 -15.58 -16.25 -9.57
CA ASN A 107 -15.30 -17.46 -8.81
C ASN A 107 -14.22 -18.29 -9.51
N GLY A 108 -13.18 -18.64 -8.76
CA GLY A 108 -12.01 -19.38 -9.24
C GLY A 108 -10.85 -18.52 -9.75
N ASP A 109 -10.99 -17.19 -9.76
CA ASP A 109 -9.87 -16.32 -10.13
C ASP A 109 -8.76 -16.36 -9.06
N GLU A 110 -7.51 -16.38 -9.52
CA GLU A 110 -6.33 -16.18 -8.70
C GLU A 110 -6.08 -14.68 -8.55
N VAL A 111 -6.00 -14.21 -7.31
CA VAL A 111 -5.85 -12.79 -6.97
C VAL A 111 -4.78 -12.62 -5.90
N ILE A 112 -4.16 -11.44 -5.88
CA ILE A 112 -3.19 -11.05 -4.85
C ILE A 112 -3.88 -10.07 -3.91
N ILE A 113 -3.86 -10.37 -2.62
CA ILE A 113 -4.36 -9.51 -1.55
C ILE A 113 -3.19 -8.66 -1.05
N GLY A 114 -3.33 -7.34 -1.14
CA GLY A 114 -2.42 -6.38 -0.52
C GLY A 114 -2.97 -5.90 0.84
N LEU A 115 -2.20 -6.09 1.91
CA LEU A 115 -2.55 -5.66 3.27
C LEU A 115 -1.46 -4.75 3.83
N ARG A 116 -1.82 -3.52 4.20
CA ARG A 116 -0.89 -2.64 4.89
C ARG A 116 -0.67 -3.13 6.33
N PRO A 117 0.58 -3.12 6.84
CA PRO A 117 0.88 -3.51 8.22
C PRO A 117 0.02 -2.79 9.25
N GLU A 118 -0.22 -1.49 9.08
CA GLU A 118 -1.02 -0.67 9.99
C GLU A 118 -2.52 -1.00 9.98
N ASP A 119 -3.02 -1.70 8.96
CA ASP A 119 -4.40 -2.18 8.89
C ASP A 119 -4.58 -3.53 9.61
N ILE A 120 -3.48 -4.17 10.05
CA ILE A 120 -3.51 -5.46 10.74
C ILE A 120 -3.56 -5.23 12.26
N THR A 121 -4.65 -5.65 12.90
CA THR A 121 -4.79 -5.62 14.35
C THR A 121 -4.70 -7.04 14.93
N LEU A 122 -3.78 -7.24 15.87
CA LEU A 122 -3.66 -8.51 16.60
C LEU A 122 -4.72 -8.57 17.71
N ASN A 123 -5.49 -9.66 17.74
CA ASN A 123 -6.45 -9.93 18.80
C ASN A 123 -6.01 -11.20 19.57
N PRO A 124 -5.89 -11.16 20.91
CA PRO A 124 -5.48 -12.32 21.71
C PRO A 124 -6.52 -13.46 21.75
N TYR A 125 -7.72 -13.28 21.19
CA TYR A 125 -8.73 -14.33 21.12
C TYR A 125 -8.48 -15.31 19.97
N SER A 126 -8.56 -16.61 20.29
CA SER A 126 -8.55 -17.73 19.33
C SER A 126 -9.78 -17.65 18.40
N GLY A 127 -9.61 -16.97 17.26
CA GLY A 127 -10.53 -17.00 16.12
C GLY A 127 -10.04 -17.96 15.03
N ALA A 128 -10.78 -18.04 13.92
CA ALA A 128 -10.45 -18.91 12.79
C ALA A 128 -9.11 -18.59 12.10
N ASN A 129 -8.55 -17.40 12.33
CA ASN A 129 -7.33 -16.90 11.70
C ASN A 129 -6.22 -16.76 12.75
N SER A 130 -5.46 -17.82 12.99
CA SER A 130 -4.35 -17.84 13.95
C SER A 130 -2.99 -17.72 13.24
N CYS A 131 -2.11 -16.86 13.74
CA CYS A 131 -0.73 -16.75 13.28
C CYS A 131 0.26 -16.96 14.44
N VAL A 132 1.48 -17.39 14.12
CA VAL A 132 2.58 -17.49 15.09
C VAL A 132 3.43 -16.22 14.99
N ILE A 133 3.61 -15.52 16.11
CA ILE A 133 4.54 -14.37 16.16
C ILE A 133 5.97 -14.92 16.07
N TYR A 134 6.62 -14.68 14.94
CA TYR A 134 7.99 -15.15 14.69
C TYR A 134 9.05 -14.26 15.33
N SER A 135 8.85 -12.94 15.30
CA SER A 135 9.74 -11.95 15.90
C SER A 135 8.96 -10.68 16.25
N THR A 136 9.53 -9.88 17.14
CA THR A 136 9.01 -8.54 17.49
C THR A 136 10.19 -7.58 17.50
N LEU A 137 10.13 -6.54 16.68
CA LEU A 137 11.14 -5.50 16.60
C LEU A 137 10.57 -4.19 17.16
N PRO A 138 11.06 -3.72 18.32
CA PRO A 138 10.63 -2.43 18.84
C PRO A 138 11.16 -1.29 17.96
N SER A 139 10.26 -0.51 17.37
CA SER A 139 10.56 0.67 16.55
C SER A 139 9.96 1.91 17.19
N GLY A 140 10.68 2.49 18.15
CA GLY A 140 10.21 3.68 18.88
C GLY A 140 9.03 3.39 19.81
N MET A 141 7.86 3.99 19.53
CA MET A 141 6.62 3.75 20.29
C MET A 141 5.77 2.62 19.72
N GLU A 142 6.17 2.01 18.60
CA GLU A 142 5.45 0.94 17.91
C GLU A 142 6.27 -0.36 17.90
N THR A 143 5.59 -1.50 17.76
CA THR A 143 6.24 -2.81 17.60
C THR A 143 5.84 -3.36 16.25
N VAL A 144 6.83 -3.68 15.41
CA VAL A 144 6.66 -4.35 14.13
C VAL A 144 6.95 -5.84 14.29
#